data_AF-A0A948QE19-F1
#
_entry.id   AF-A0A948QE19-F1
#
_cell.length_a   1.000
_cell.length_b   1.000
_cell.length_c   1.000
_cell.angle_alpha   90.00
_cell.angle_beta   90.00
_cell.angle_gamma   90.00
#
_symmetry.space_group_name_H-M   'P 1'
#
loop_
_entity.id
_entity.type
_entity.pdbx_description
1 polymer ?
#
loop_
_entity_poly.entity_id
_entity_poly.type
_entity_poly.pdbx_seq_one_letter_code
_entity_poly.pdbx_strand_id
1 'polypeptide(L)'
;MMRWTGRHFIKFVAIIVLLAVAIIVSGCEDFGTFPAPEPPAQEPKKPVSTTFINTEDRAVLAVYEHLLSLAESHEAKSYLAEFSAVSDNWSAESELFKDGSSIWYAKVDMSGVENWKEKPYWQQASWFVYQDGRVIPSNRLQANALLIEADLQELSLPPPTE
;
A
#
# COMPACT_ATOMS: atom_id res chain seq x y z
N MET A 1 28.08 35.99 16.36
CA MET A 1 26.87 36.79 16.64
C MET A 1 26.66 37.77 15.50
N MET A 2 25.77 37.45 14.57
CA MET A 2 25.43 38.33 13.45
C MET A 2 24.01 38.87 13.70
N ARG A 3 23.93 40.16 14.08
CA ARG A 3 22.66 40.88 14.27
C ARG A 3 22.03 41.09 12.90
N TRP A 4 21.09 40.23 12.52
CA TRP A 4 20.29 40.42 11.32
C TRP A 4 19.20 41.45 11.59
N THR A 5 19.11 42.42 10.71
CA THR A 5 18.40 43.69 10.83
C THR A 5 16.88 43.49 10.89
N GLY A 6 16.27 43.77 12.04
CA GLY A 6 14.84 43.55 12.33
C GLY A 6 13.84 44.22 11.39
N ARG A 7 14.28 45.10 10.48
CA ARG A 7 13.42 45.77 9.51
C ARG A 7 12.97 44.86 8.36
N HIS A 8 13.76 43.84 8.01
CA HIS A 8 13.38 42.84 7.00
C HIS A 8 12.48 41.75 7.60
N PHE A 9 12.72 41.36 8.85
CA PHE A 9 11.90 40.38 9.56
C PHE A 9 10.44 40.86 9.71
N ILE A 10 10.24 42.13 10.06
CA ILE A 10 8.89 42.72 10.18
C ILE A 10 8.13 42.71 8.85
N LYS A 11 8.82 42.97 7.72
CA LYS A 11 8.20 42.90 6.39
C LYS A 11 7.80 41.47 6.01
N PHE A 12 8.63 40.49 6.32
CA PHE A 12 8.31 39.08 6.08
C PHE A 12 7.12 38.61 6.93
N VAL A 13 7.07 38.97 8.21
CA VAL A 13 5.93 38.65 9.08
C VAL A 13 4.65 39.30 8.55
N ALA A 14 4.70 40.57 8.12
CA ALA A 14 3.54 41.25 7.55
C ALA A 14 3.00 40.56 6.28
N ILE A 15 3.89 40.07 5.40
CA ILE A 15 3.48 39.34 4.19
C ILE A 15 2.82 38.00 4.54
N ILE A 16 3.37 37.26 5.51
CA ILE A 16 2.80 35.97 5.94
C ILE A 16 1.43 36.16 6.59
N VAL A 17 1.26 37.18 7.43
CA VAL A 17 -0.04 37.50 8.06
C VAL A 17 -1.06 37.92 7.01
N LEU A 18 -0.65 38.70 6.00
CA LEU A 18 -1.56 39.13 4.93
C LEU A 18 -1.99 37.97 4.03
N LEU A 19 -1.10 37.00 3.79
CA LEU A 19 -1.43 35.75 3.09
C LEU A 19 -2.41 34.88 3.91
N ALA A 20 -2.21 34.78 5.22
CA ALA A 20 -3.07 34.00 6.11
C ALA A 20 -4.50 34.58 6.18
N VAL A 21 -4.64 35.91 6.18
CA VAL A 21 -5.96 36.57 6.17
C VAL A 21 -6.68 36.39 4.83
N ALA A 22 -5.96 36.34 3.70
CA ALA A 22 -6.56 36.11 2.39
C ALA A 22 -7.16 34.70 2.24
N ILE A 23 -6.61 33.69 2.92
CA ILE A 23 -7.13 32.31 2.90
C ILE A 23 -8.44 32.17 3.71
N ILE A 24 -8.69 33.06 4.67
CA ILE A 24 -9.87 32.99 5.56
C ILE A 24 -11.14 33.56 4.89
N VAL A 25 -11.03 34.34 3.80
CA VAL A 25 -12.18 35.05 3.18
C VAL A 25 -12.84 34.26 2.05
N SER A 26 -12.34 33.08 1.66
CA SER A 26 -12.94 32.25 0.59
C SER A 26 -13.71 31.02 1.10
N GLY A 27 -14.35 31.10 2.27
CA GLY A 27 -15.03 29.92 2.85
C GLY A 27 -16.09 30.20 3.92
N CYS A 28 -16.75 31.36 3.89
CA CYS A 28 -17.92 31.62 4.73
C CYS A 28 -19.09 32.09 3.87
N GLU A 29 -19.55 31.20 2.99
CA GLU A 29 -20.92 31.27 2.51
C GLU A 29 -21.84 30.63 3.53
N ASP A 30 -22.75 31.46 4.00
CA ASP A 30 -23.88 31.23 4.89
C ASP A 30 -24.74 30.04 4.41
N PHE A 31 -24.70 28.94 5.16
CA PHE A 31 -25.69 27.86 5.02
C PHE A 31 -26.44 27.70 6.33
N GLY A 32 -27.72 28.09 6.27
CA GLY A 32 -28.67 28.01 7.37
C GLY A 32 -28.82 26.61 7.98
N THR A 33 -29.28 26.63 9.22
CA THR A 33 -29.75 25.52 10.08
C THR A 33 -29.88 24.15 9.40
N PHE A 34 -28.87 23.29 9.59
CA PHE A 34 -28.96 21.86 9.30
C PHE A 34 -29.50 21.09 10.53
N PRO A 35 -30.42 20.13 10.36
CA PRO A 35 -30.87 19.26 11.45
C PRO A 35 -29.74 18.30 11.88
N ALA A 36 -29.83 17.81 13.13
CA ALA A 36 -28.82 16.97 13.77
C ALA A 36 -28.39 15.75 12.93
N PRO A 37 -27.12 15.30 13.01
CA PRO A 37 -26.63 14.20 12.20
C PRO A 37 -27.27 12.87 12.62
N GLU A 38 -27.76 12.13 11.64
CA GLU A 38 -28.15 10.73 11.77
C GLU A 38 -26.96 9.87 12.25
N PRO A 39 -27.21 8.77 12.99
CA PRO A 39 -26.15 7.86 13.43
C PRO A 39 -25.31 7.37 12.22
N PRO A 40 -23.99 7.19 12.40
CA PRO A 40 -23.08 6.97 11.27
C PRO A 40 -23.54 5.77 10.46
N ALA A 41 -23.85 6.03 9.19
CA ALA A 41 -24.01 4.99 8.20
C ALA A 41 -22.75 4.12 8.22
N GLN A 42 -22.93 2.80 8.35
CA GLN A 42 -21.85 1.85 8.16
C GLN A 42 -21.10 2.23 6.90
N GLU A 43 -19.78 2.44 7.01
CA GLU A 43 -18.93 2.66 5.86
C GLU A 43 -19.27 1.58 4.82
N PRO A 44 -19.55 1.95 3.56
CA PRO A 44 -19.72 0.96 2.51
C PRO A 44 -18.44 0.13 2.52
N LYS A 45 -18.56 -1.19 2.72
CA LYS A 45 -17.49 -2.13 2.39
C LYS A 45 -16.92 -1.67 1.06
N LYS A 46 -15.64 -1.25 1.04
CA LYS A 46 -14.96 -0.83 -0.18
C LYS A 46 -15.33 -1.84 -1.27
N PRO A 47 -15.87 -1.42 -2.42
CA PRO A 47 -16.17 -2.35 -3.47
C PRO A 47 -14.89 -3.13 -3.73
N VAL A 48 -14.95 -4.45 -3.61
CA VAL A 48 -13.89 -5.34 -4.09
C VAL A 48 -13.65 -4.87 -5.52
N SER A 49 -12.47 -4.32 -5.77
CA SER A 49 -12.08 -3.82 -7.07
C SER A 49 -12.21 -5.00 -8.03
N THR A 50 -13.32 -5.10 -8.78
CA THR A 50 -13.52 -6.11 -9.81
C THR A 50 -12.70 -5.73 -11.05
N THR A 51 -11.45 -5.32 -10.83
CA THR A 51 -10.51 -5.05 -11.90
C THR A 51 -10.07 -6.41 -12.44
N PHE A 52 -10.67 -6.78 -13.57
CA PHE A 52 -10.34 -8.01 -14.29
C PHE A 52 -8.84 -8.08 -14.59
N ILE A 53 -8.18 -9.17 -14.17
CA ILE A 53 -6.73 -9.33 -14.31
C ILE A 53 -6.40 -9.89 -15.70
N ASN A 54 -6.01 -9.01 -16.63
CA ASN A 54 -5.69 -9.36 -18.02
C ASN A 54 -4.32 -8.87 -18.49
N THR A 55 -3.51 -8.27 -17.62
CA THR A 55 -2.15 -7.84 -17.92
C THR A 55 -1.19 -8.23 -16.80
N GLU A 56 0.09 -8.30 -17.13
CA GLU A 56 1.18 -8.53 -16.18
C GLU A 56 1.17 -7.51 -15.04
N ASP A 57 1.14 -6.21 -15.36
CA ASP A 57 1.12 -5.14 -14.36
C ASP A 57 -0.07 -5.26 -13.40
N ARG A 58 -1.23 -5.71 -13.91
CA ARG A 58 -2.41 -5.93 -13.06
C ARG A 58 -2.25 -7.14 -12.17
N ALA A 59 -1.62 -8.21 -12.64
CA ALA A 59 -1.33 -9.36 -11.81
C ALA A 59 -0.36 -8.99 -10.68
N VAL A 60 0.72 -8.26 -10.98
CA VAL A 60 1.67 -7.77 -9.97
C VAL A 60 0.98 -6.83 -8.98
N LEU A 61 0.18 -5.88 -9.46
CA LEU A 61 -0.56 -4.97 -8.58
C LEU A 61 -1.54 -5.70 -7.67
N ALA A 62 -2.24 -6.73 -8.16
CA ALA A 62 -3.15 -7.52 -7.34
C ALA A 62 -2.41 -8.21 -6.18
N VAL A 63 -1.17 -8.68 -6.40
CA VAL A 63 -0.32 -9.21 -5.31
C VAL A 63 -0.02 -8.11 -4.29
N TYR A 64 0.39 -6.92 -4.72
CA TYR A 64 0.63 -5.82 -3.79
C TYR A 64 -0.61 -5.42 -2.98
N GLU A 65 -1.77 -5.33 -3.62
CA GLU A 65 -3.05 -5.03 -2.96
C GLU A 65 -3.42 -6.13 -1.94
N HIS A 66 -3.19 -7.40 -2.29
CA HIS A 66 -3.37 -8.54 -1.39
C HIS A 66 -2.43 -8.47 -0.18
N LEU A 67 -1.12 -8.30 -0.39
CA LEU A 67 -0.15 -8.19 0.71
C LEU A 67 -0.43 -6.98 1.61
N LEU A 68 -0.83 -5.85 1.02
CA LEU A 68 -1.22 -4.66 1.78
C LEU A 68 -2.48 -4.91 2.62
N SER A 69 -3.42 -5.73 2.12
CA SER A 69 -4.62 -6.11 2.88
C SER A 69 -4.30 -6.98 4.10
N LEU A 70 -3.19 -7.74 4.07
CA LEU A 70 -2.70 -8.52 5.20
C LEU A 70 -1.93 -7.67 6.22
N ALA A 71 -1.39 -6.52 5.81
CA ALA A 71 -0.58 -5.64 6.63
C ALA A 71 -1.45 -4.64 7.42
N GLU A 72 -2.17 -5.10 8.44
CA GLU A 72 -3.10 -4.23 9.20
C GLU A 72 -2.36 -3.30 10.17
N SER A 73 -1.30 -3.80 10.82
CA SER A 73 -0.52 -3.05 11.81
C SER A 73 0.53 -2.13 11.17
N HIS A 74 1.08 -1.20 11.95
CA HIS A 74 2.20 -0.37 11.50
C HIS A 74 3.46 -1.21 11.24
N GLU A 75 3.72 -2.21 12.07
CA GLU A 75 4.88 -3.10 11.95
C GLU A 75 4.79 -3.96 10.68
N ALA A 76 3.62 -4.53 10.39
CA ALA A 76 3.40 -5.28 9.15
C ALA A 76 3.55 -4.41 7.90
N LYS A 77 3.13 -3.13 7.96
CA LYS A 77 3.34 -2.18 6.86
C LYS A 77 4.81 -1.83 6.66
N SER A 78 5.56 -1.68 7.74
CA SER A 78 7.02 -1.46 7.69
C SER A 78 7.72 -2.67 7.07
N TYR A 79 7.36 -3.88 7.51
CA TYR A 79 7.84 -5.13 6.91
C TYR A 79 7.56 -5.18 5.40
N LEU A 80 6.33 -4.87 4.98
CA LEU A 80 5.94 -4.89 3.57
C LEU A 80 6.71 -3.83 2.76
N ALA A 81 6.94 -2.65 3.34
CA ALA A 81 7.72 -1.59 2.71
C ALA A 81 9.18 -1.98 2.53
N GLU A 82 9.79 -2.61 3.54
CA GLU A 82 11.16 -3.13 3.47
C GLU A 82 11.29 -4.21 2.39
N PHE A 83 10.40 -5.21 2.41
CA PHE A 83 10.33 -6.23 1.37
C PHE A 83 10.22 -5.60 -0.02
N SER A 84 9.27 -4.67 -0.21
CA SER A 84 9.05 -4.01 -1.50
C SER A 84 10.23 -3.15 -1.96
N ALA A 85 11.02 -2.60 -1.02
CA ALA A 85 12.18 -1.77 -1.34
C ALA A 85 13.39 -2.59 -1.83
N VAL A 86 13.51 -3.84 -1.39
CA VAL A 86 14.63 -4.74 -1.77
C VAL A 86 14.27 -5.72 -2.89
N SER A 87 12.98 -5.81 -3.22
CA SER A 87 12.40 -6.71 -4.22
C SER A 87 11.86 -5.90 -5.40
N ASP A 88 12.71 -5.53 -6.36
CA ASP A 88 12.32 -4.71 -7.53
C ASP A 88 12.15 -5.52 -8.83
N ASN A 89 12.63 -6.76 -8.88
CA ASN A 89 12.53 -7.62 -10.06
C ASN A 89 11.22 -8.46 -10.07
N TRP A 90 10.10 -7.77 -10.25
CA TRP A 90 8.77 -8.37 -10.40
C TRP A 90 8.47 -8.73 -11.85
N SER A 91 7.79 -9.86 -12.04
CA SER A 91 7.25 -10.27 -13.34
C SER A 91 6.00 -11.12 -13.15
N ALA A 92 5.15 -11.20 -14.17
CA ALA A 92 4.02 -12.12 -14.16
C ALA A 92 3.79 -12.79 -15.52
N GLU A 93 3.59 -14.11 -15.49
CA GLU A 93 3.37 -14.94 -16.67
C GLU A 93 1.96 -15.52 -16.64
N SER A 94 1.21 -15.42 -17.75
CA SER A 94 -0.14 -15.99 -17.83
C SER A 94 -0.12 -17.44 -18.30
N GLU A 95 -0.84 -18.31 -17.60
CA GLU A 95 -1.14 -19.68 -18.01
C GLU A 95 -2.63 -19.75 -18.42
N LEU A 96 -2.89 -20.08 -19.69
CA LEU A 96 -4.26 -20.21 -20.24
C LEU A 96 -4.71 -21.67 -20.22
N PHE A 97 -5.88 -21.93 -19.67
CA PHE A 97 -6.50 -23.24 -19.60
C PHE A 97 -7.46 -23.48 -20.77
N LYS A 98 -7.77 -24.76 -21.03
CA LYS A 98 -8.66 -25.18 -22.14
C LYS A 98 -10.09 -24.67 -22.01
N ASP A 99 -10.52 -24.32 -20.81
CA ASP A 99 -11.84 -23.77 -20.51
C ASP A 99 -11.92 -22.25 -20.76
N GLY A 100 -10.82 -21.63 -21.21
CA GLY A 100 -10.72 -20.18 -21.43
C GLY A 100 -10.41 -19.37 -20.19
N SER A 101 -10.28 -20.01 -19.01
CA SER A 101 -9.77 -19.35 -17.80
C SER A 101 -8.26 -19.14 -17.90
N SER A 102 -7.74 -18.14 -17.19
CA SER A 102 -6.30 -17.94 -17.05
C SER A 102 -5.93 -17.71 -15.58
N ILE A 103 -4.75 -18.18 -15.21
CA ILE A 103 -4.09 -17.84 -13.95
C ILE A 103 -2.79 -17.12 -14.30
N TRP A 104 -2.53 -16.03 -13.60
CA TRP A 104 -1.25 -15.36 -13.66
C TRP A 104 -0.33 -15.88 -12.56
N TYR A 105 0.91 -16.15 -12.93
CA TYR A 105 1.98 -16.50 -12.01
C TYR A 105 2.86 -15.28 -11.81
N ALA A 106 2.56 -14.51 -10.77
CA ALA A 106 3.34 -13.35 -10.39
C ALA A 106 4.51 -13.78 -9.49
N LYS A 107 5.72 -13.31 -9.78
CA LYS A 107 6.93 -13.67 -9.04
C LYS A 107 7.82 -12.45 -8.83
N VAL A 108 8.52 -12.46 -7.71
CA VAL A 108 9.75 -11.69 -7.51
C VAL A 108 10.92 -12.65 -7.60
N ASP A 109 11.97 -12.27 -8.32
CA ASP A 109 13.19 -13.06 -8.45
C ASP A 109 14.46 -12.20 -8.31
N MET A 110 15.01 -12.15 -7.10
CA MET A 110 16.27 -11.48 -6.76
C MET A 110 17.46 -12.47 -6.72
N SER A 111 17.34 -13.67 -7.30
CA SER A 111 18.43 -14.67 -7.29
C SER A 111 19.69 -14.22 -8.02
N GLY A 112 19.55 -13.26 -8.95
CA GLY A 112 20.67 -12.63 -9.65
C GLY A 112 21.44 -11.59 -8.81
N VAL A 113 20.93 -11.20 -7.64
CA VAL A 113 21.60 -10.24 -6.75
C VAL A 113 22.69 -10.94 -5.95
N GLU A 114 23.94 -10.58 -6.22
CA GLU A 114 25.09 -11.07 -5.45
C GLU A 114 25.06 -10.53 -4.01
N ASN A 115 25.45 -11.36 -3.04
CA ASN A 115 25.54 -11.00 -1.62
C ASN A 115 24.21 -10.51 -1.00
N TRP A 116 23.10 -11.23 -1.25
CA TRP A 116 21.81 -10.97 -0.60
C TRP A 116 21.97 -10.86 0.94
N LYS A 117 21.53 -9.72 1.52
CA LYS A 117 21.66 -9.42 2.95
C LYS A 117 20.36 -9.52 3.73
N GLU A 118 19.24 -9.51 3.03
CA GLU A 118 17.91 -9.54 3.63
C GLU A 118 17.50 -10.97 3.96
N LYS A 119 16.23 -11.15 4.35
CA LYS A 119 15.69 -12.46 4.66
C LYS A 119 15.84 -13.40 3.45
N PRO A 120 16.38 -14.63 3.61
CA PRO A 120 16.61 -15.52 2.47
C PRO A 120 15.35 -15.85 1.65
N TYR A 121 14.20 -16.00 2.33
CA TYR A 121 12.93 -16.27 1.67
C TYR A 121 12.32 -15.04 0.96
N TRP A 122 12.86 -13.84 1.14
CA TRP A 122 12.48 -12.68 0.33
C TRP A 122 13.14 -12.66 -1.05
N GLN A 123 14.23 -13.43 -1.23
CA GLN A 123 14.99 -13.41 -2.46
C GLN A 123 14.17 -13.90 -3.65
N GLN A 124 13.26 -14.85 -3.44
CA GLN A 124 12.39 -15.40 -4.48
C GLN A 124 11.03 -15.75 -3.88
N ALA A 125 9.94 -15.23 -4.41
CA ALA A 125 8.59 -15.56 -3.95
C ALA A 125 7.60 -15.47 -5.11
N SER A 126 6.50 -16.21 -5.04
CA SER A 126 5.51 -16.25 -6.11
C SER A 126 4.09 -16.43 -5.60
N TRP A 127 3.14 -15.91 -6.38
CA TRP A 127 1.72 -15.97 -6.13
C TRP A 127 0.97 -16.40 -7.39
N PHE A 128 -0.14 -17.11 -7.20
CA PHE A 128 -1.13 -17.29 -8.25
C PHE A 128 -2.18 -16.20 -8.14
N VAL A 129 -2.45 -15.53 -9.25
CA VAL A 129 -3.45 -14.49 -9.36
C VAL A 129 -4.52 -14.93 -10.35
N TYR A 130 -5.75 -15.02 -9.88
CA TYR A 130 -6.90 -15.38 -10.69
C TYR A 130 -7.50 -14.15 -11.36
N GLN A 131 -8.22 -14.35 -12.47
CA GLN A 131 -8.89 -13.28 -13.21
C GLN A 131 -9.87 -12.45 -12.36
N ASP A 132 -10.42 -13.05 -11.30
CA ASP A 132 -11.35 -12.42 -10.35
C ASP A 132 -10.63 -11.57 -9.28
N GLY A 133 -9.31 -11.44 -9.34
CA GLY A 133 -8.50 -10.68 -8.39
C GLY A 133 -8.09 -11.46 -7.15
N ARG A 134 -8.48 -12.73 -7.04
CA ARG A 134 -8.03 -13.58 -5.93
C ARG A 134 -6.55 -13.88 -6.06
N VAL A 135 -5.82 -13.72 -4.96
CA VAL A 135 -4.39 -14.01 -4.87
C VAL A 135 -4.18 -15.12 -3.86
N ILE A 136 -3.35 -16.10 -4.20
CA ILE A 136 -2.93 -17.17 -3.29
C ILE A 136 -1.41 -17.34 -3.33
N PRO A 137 -0.74 -17.59 -2.20
CA PRO A 137 0.69 -17.86 -2.19
C PRO A 137 0.99 -19.17 -2.93
N SER A 138 2.00 -19.15 -3.80
CA SER A 138 2.44 -20.33 -4.56
C SER A 138 3.55 -21.08 -3.82
N ASN A 139 3.52 -22.40 -3.92
CA ASN A 139 4.57 -23.28 -3.40
C ASN A 139 5.75 -23.48 -4.37
N ARG A 140 5.69 -22.95 -5.61
CA ARG A 140 6.69 -23.18 -6.67
C ARG A 140 8.09 -22.64 -6.32
N LEU A 141 8.19 -21.60 -5.51
CA LEU A 141 9.45 -21.02 -5.03
C LEU A 141 9.63 -21.30 -3.53
N GLN A 142 9.80 -22.58 -3.19
CA GLN A 142 10.05 -23.05 -1.81
C GLN A 142 8.99 -22.63 -0.78
N ALA A 143 7.77 -22.31 -1.24
CA ALA A 143 6.70 -21.71 -0.43
C ALA A 143 7.09 -20.40 0.27
N ASN A 144 8.05 -19.66 -0.27
CA ASN A 144 8.51 -18.40 0.30
C ASN A 144 7.41 -17.33 0.39
N ALA A 145 6.48 -17.30 -0.58
CA ALA A 145 5.32 -16.42 -0.50
C ALA A 145 4.42 -16.73 0.71
N LEU A 146 4.29 -18.00 1.09
CA LEU A 146 3.53 -18.38 2.28
C LEU A 146 4.21 -17.88 3.56
N LEU A 147 5.55 -17.91 3.63
CA LEU A 147 6.30 -17.37 4.75
C LEU A 147 6.13 -15.85 4.87
N ILE A 148 6.17 -15.14 3.74
CA ILE A 148 5.93 -13.68 3.71
C ILE A 148 4.52 -13.35 4.21
N GLU A 149 3.50 -14.05 3.72
CA GLU A 149 2.13 -13.83 4.17
C GLU A 149 1.94 -14.19 5.66
N ALA A 150 2.58 -15.25 6.13
CA ALA A 150 2.54 -15.63 7.54
C ALA A 150 3.15 -14.54 8.45
N ASP A 151 4.32 -14.00 8.08
CA ASP A 151 4.93 -12.89 8.81
C ASP A 151 4.00 -11.67 8.84
N LEU A 152 3.39 -11.30 7.71
CA LEU A 152 2.47 -10.16 7.65
C LEU A 152 1.25 -10.35 8.57
N GLN A 153 0.71 -11.56 8.63
CA GLN A 153 -0.41 -11.90 9.51
C GLN A 153 0.00 -11.88 10.97
N GLU A 154 1.15 -12.49 11.31
CA GLU A 154 1.68 -12.52 12.67
C GLU A 154 1.95 -11.11 13.21
N LEU A 155 2.61 -10.27 12.42
CA LEU A 155 2.88 -8.87 12.76
C LEU A 155 1.62 -8.02 12.84
N SER A 156 0.51 -8.48 12.26
CA SER A 156 -0.78 -7.80 12.31
C SER A 156 -1.65 -8.21 13.51
N LEU A 157 -1.25 -9.24 14.27
CA LEU A 157 -1.98 -9.64 15.46
C LEU A 157 -1.94 -8.54 16.53
N PRO A 158 -3.05 -8.28 17.25
CA PRO A 158 -3.02 -7.41 18.40
C PRO A 158 -2.11 -7.99 19.49
N PRO A 159 -1.42 -7.15 20.29
CA PRO A 159 -0.60 -7.62 21.39
C PRO A 159 -1.45 -8.41 22.39
N PRO A 160 -0.90 -9.46 23.02
CA PRO A 160 -1.63 -10.23 24.01
C PRO A 160 -2.09 -9.32 25.15
N THR A 161 -3.39 -9.34 25.46
CA THR A 161 -3.95 -8.69 26.65
C THR A 161 -3.44 -9.43 27.89
N GLU A 162 -2.65 -8.75 28.72
CA GLU A 162 -2.21 -9.23 30.03
C GLU A 162 -3.33 -9.19 31.09
#